data_AF-A0A7X5N513-F1
#
_entry.id   AF-A0A7X5N513-F1
#
_cell.length_a   1.000
_cell.length_b   1.000
_cell.length_c   1.000
_cell.angle_alpha   90.00
_cell.angle_beta   90.00
_cell.angle_gamma   90.00
#
_symmetry.space_group_name_H-M   'P 1'
#
loop_
_entity.id
_entity.type
_entity.pdbx_description
1 polymer ?
#
loop_
_entity_poly.entity_id
_entity_poly.type
_entity_poly.pdbx_seq_one_letter_code
_entity_poly.pdbx_strand_id
1 'polypeptide(L)' 'RVGGWLGWHNDAERDVEPAIQSLDAHRLQCIYGDQEKDTLCPELRARGVQVVARPGGHHFDHDPVVLAGLLMQGWQQAA' A
#
# COMPACT_ATOMS: atom_id res chain seq x y z
N ARG A 1 6.46 16.59 -5.56
CA ARG A 1 5.61 17.77 -5.89
C ARG A 1 4.36 17.68 -5.03
N VAL A 2 3.84 18.79 -4.50
CA VAL A 2 2.72 18.80 -3.53
C VAL A 2 1.34 18.67 -4.19
N GLY A 3 1.23 18.90 -5.51
CA GLY A 3 -0.04 18.86 -6.24
C GLY A 3 -0.84 17.57 -6.12
N GLY A 4 -0.19 16.40 -6.14
CA GLY A 4 -0.88 15.11 -5.95
C GLY A 4 -1.53 14.95 -4.57
N TRP A 5 -0.92 15.53 -3.52
CA TRP A 5 -1.53 15.55 -2.18
C TRP A 5 -2.74 16.50 -2.09
N LEU A 6 -2.81 17.49 -2.99
CA LEU A 6 -3.93 18.42 -3.11
C LEU A 6 -5.02 17.94 -4.09
N GLY A 7 -4.92 16.72 -4.62
CA GLY A 7 -5.87 16.17 -5.60
C GLY A 7 -5.77 16.79 -7.00
N TRP A 8 -4.66 17.46 -7.31
CA TRP A 8 -4.40 18.00 -8.64
C TRP A 8 -3.75 16.95 -9.52
N HIS A 9 -4.60 16.32 -10.31
CA HIS A 9 -4.21 15.34 -11.31
C HIS A 9 -3.40 16.01 -12.42
N ASN A 10 -2.39 15.32 -12.93
CA ASN A 10 -1.62 15.76 -14.09
C ASN A 10 -1.21 14.56 -14.95
N ASP A 11 -0.85 14.83 -16.21
CA ASP A 11 -0.53 13.81 -17.22
C ASP A 11 0.67 12.90 -16.88
N ALA A 12 1.39 13.17 -15.79
CA ALA A 12 2.50 12.33 -15.34
C ALA A 12 2.08 11.29 -14.28
N GLU A 13 0.83 11.28 -13.83
CA GLU A 13 0.31 10.23 -12.95
C GLU A 13 0.28 8.87 -13.66
N ARG A 14 0.56 7.81 -12.90
CA ARG A 14 0.64 6.44 -13.40
C ARG A 14 -0.17 5.53 -12.51
N ASP A 15 -0.97 4.68 -13.12
CA ASP A 15 -1.74 3.67 -12.40
C ASP A 15 -0.80 2.75 -11.63
N VAL A 16 -1.11 2.55 -10.35
CA VAL A 16 -0.30 1.72 -9.45
C VAL A 16 -0.28 0.27 -9.93
N GLU A 17 -1.43 -0.26 -10.34
CA GLU A 17 -1.58 -1.66 -10.76
C GLU A 17 -0.58 -2.08 -11.84
N PRO A 18 -0.51 -1.44 -13.03
CA PRO A 18 0.48 -1.81 -14.04
C PRO A 18 1.92 -1.52 -13.60
N ALA A 19 2.16 -0.48 -12.79
CA ALA A 19 3.50 -0.14 -12.33
C ALA A 19 4.12 -1.22 -11.44
N ILE A 20 3.31 -1.94 -10.66
CA ILE A 20 3.78 -3.01 -9.76
C ILE A 20 3.78 -4.40 -10.41
N GLN A 21 3.39 -4.53 -11.68
CA GLN A 21 3.40 -5.82 -12.39
C GLN A 21 4.82 -6.32 -12.67
N SER A 22 5.78 -5.42 -12.87
CA SER A 22 7.18 -5.76 -13.16
C SER A 22 8.04 -6.03 -11.92
N LEU A 23 7.48 -5.81 -10.73
CA LEU A 23 8.19 -5.96 -9.46
C LEU A 23 8.07 -7.40 -8.94
N ASP A 24 9.11 -7.88 -8.26
CA ASP A 24 9.08 -9.15 -7.55
C ASP A 24 8.06 -9.10 -6.40
N ALA A 25 7.02 -9.91 -6.49
CA ALA A 25 5.93 -9.97 -5.51
C ALA A 25 6.41 -10.27 -4.09
N HIS A 26 7.51 -11.02 -3.94
CA HIS A 26 8.09 -11.36 -2.63
C HIS A 26 8.69 -10.14 -1.91
N ARG A 27 8.96 -9.07 -2.66
CA ARG A 27 9.51 -7.81 -2.15
C ARG A 27 8.47 -6.72 -1.96
N LEU A 28 7.19 -7.05 -2.19
CA LEU A 28 6.08 -6.11 -2.06
C LEU A 28 5.28 -6.37 -0.78
N GLN A 29 5.04 -5.31 -0.03
CA GLN A 29 4.09 -5.28 1.07
C GLN A 29 3.01 -4.23 0.76
N CYS A 30 1.74 -4.62 0.89
CA CYS A 30 0.58 -3.75 0.72
C CYS A 30 -0.19 -3.68 2.05
N ILE A 31 -0.28 -2.50 2.63
CA ILE A 31 -1.01 -2.25 3.89
C ILE A 31 -2.24 -1.40 3.56
N TYR A 32 -3.42 -1.80 4.03
CA TYR A 32 -4.67 -1.05 3.82
C TYR A 32 -5.53 -1.03 5.08
N GLY A 33 -6.36 0.01 5.21
CA GLY A 33 -7.43 0.08 6.21
C GLY A 33 -8.66 -0.74 5.78
N ASP A 34 -9.31 -1.46 6.69
CA ASP A 34 -10.48 -2.32 6.41
C ASP A 34 -11.74 -1.54 6.03
N GLN A 35 -11.78 -0.25 6.35
CA GLN A 35 -12.82 0.69 5.92
C GLN A 35 -12.45 1.41 4.61
N GLU A 36 -11.21 1.31 4.13
CA GLU A 36 -10.78 1.87 2.85
C GLU A 36 -11.41 1.11 1.68
N LYS A 37 -11.92 1.85 0.70
CA LYS A 37 -12.60 1.30 -0.49
C LYS A 37 -11.82 1.57 -1.77
N ASP A 38 -10.94 2.55 -1.77
CA ASP A 38 -10.06 2.89 -2.89
C ASP A 38 -8.67 2.29 -2.64
N THR A 39 -8.58 0.96 -2.65
CA THR A 39 -7.33 0.23 -2.41
C THR A 39 -7.19 -0.98 -3.32
N LEU A 40 -6.01 -1.12 -3.91
CA LEU A 40 -5.62 -2.28 -4.72
C LEU A 40 -5.25 -3.50 -3.86
N CYS A 41 -4.94 -3.32 -2.57
CA CYS A 41 -4.31 -4.35 -1.75
C CYS A 41 -5.05 -5.71 -1.73
N PRO A 42 -6.39 -5.78 -1.63
CA PRO A 42 -7.09 -7.07 -1.61
C PRO A 42 -6.82 -7.94 -2.85
N GLU A 43 -6.71 -7.31 -4.02
CA GLU A 43 -6.49 -7.98 -5.31
C GLU A 43 -5.07 -8.54 -5.43
N LEU A 44 -4.11 -7.93 -4.74
CA LEU A 44 -2.71 -8.37 -4.77
C LEU A 44 -2.45 -9.66 -4.01
N ARG A 45 -3.37 -10.11 -3.15
CA ARG A 45 -3.24 -11.41 -2.44
C ARG A 45 -3.07 -12.57 -3.42
N ALA A 46 -3.83 -12.56 -4.51
CA ALA A 46 -3.76 -13.61 -5.53
C ALA A 46 -2.42 -13.61 -6.29
N ARG A 47 -1.66 -12.51 -6.21
CA ARG A 47 -0.35 -12.33 -6.86
C ARG A 47 0.83 -12.68 -5.95
N GLY A 48 0.59 -13.17 -4.73
CA GLY A 48 1.65 -13.54 -3.79
C GLY A 48 2.29 -12.36 -3.05
N VAL A 49 1.73 -11.15 -3.17
CA VAL A 49 2.17 -9.97 -2.41
C VAL A 49 1.78 -10.12 -0.94
N GLN A 50 2.63 -9.65 -0.02
CA GLN A 50 2.27 -9.59 1.40
C GLN A 50 1.18 -8.53 1.61
N VAL A 51 -0.03 -8.94 1.97
CA VAL A 51 -1.17 -8.02 2.19
C VAL A 51 -1.58 -7.99 3.65
N VAL A 52 -1.57 -6.80 4.25
CA VAL A 52 -1.90 -6.56 5.66
C VAL A 52 -3.10 -5.63 5.77
N ALA A 53 -4.17 -6.09 6.41
CA ALA A 53 -5.32 -5.26 6.76
C ALA A 53 -5.13 -4.63 8.14
N ARG A 54 -5.57 -3.38 8.31
CA ARG A 54 -5.61 -2.65 9.57
C ARG A 54 -7.01 -2.10 9.84
N PRO A 55 -7.39 -1.87 11.11
CA PRO A 55 -8.58 -1.08 11.39
C PRO A 55 -8.52 0.31 10.74
N GLY A 56 -9.68 0.85 10.37
CA GLY A 56 -9.84 2.23 9.90
C GLY A 56 -9.78 2.39 8.38
N GLY A 57 -9.77 3.64 7.90
CA GLY A 57 -9.65 3.97 6.47
C GLY A 57 -8.20 4.32 6.06
N HIS A 58 -8.02 5.26 5.13
CA HIS A 58 -6.70 5.74 4.67
C HIS A 58 -5.73 6.24 5.76
N HIS A 59 -6.20 6.53 6.98
CA HIS A 59 -5.35 6.91 8.12
C HIS A 59 -5.01 5.75 9.08
N PHE A 60 -5.39 4.51 8.76
CA PHE A 60 -4.99 3.30 9.51
C PHE A 60 -5.27 3.37 11.02
N ASP A 61 -6.44 3.91 11.40
CA ASP A 61 -6.87 4.13 12.79
C ASP A 61 -5.96 5.04 13.63
N HIS A 62 -5.13 5.86 12.98
CA HIS A 62 -4.22 6.82 13.64
C HIS A 62 -3.22 6.17 14.61
N ASP A 63 -2.80 4.93 14.33
CA ASP A 63 -1.83 4.17 15.13
C ASP A 63 -0.47 4.06 14.40
N PRO A 64 0.38 5.10 14.47
CA PRO A 64 1.66 5.12 13.76
C PRO A 64 2.67 4.13 14.31
N VAL A 65 2.57 3.74 15.58
CA VAL A 65 3.50 2.79 16.21
C VAL A 65 3.34 1.42 15.58
N VAL A 66 2.09 0.97 15.43
CA VAL A 66 1.86 -0.33 14.81
C VAL A 66 2.14 -0.29 13.30
N LEU A 67 1.80 0.80 12.61
CA LEU A 67 2.14 0.95 11.19
C LEU A 67 3.65 0.84 10.94
N ALA A 68 4.46 1.53 11.75
CA ALA A 68 5.92 1.45 11.67
C ALA A 68 6.44 0.02 11.92
N GLY A 69 5.88 -0.68 12.90
CA GLY A 69 6.24 -2.08 13.18
C GLY A 69 5.99 -3.01 11.99
N LEU A 70 4.85 -2.85 11.32
CA LEU A 70 4.48 -3.65 10.15
C LEU A 70 5.40 -3.40 8.94
N LEU A 71 5.76 -2.14 8.70
CA LEU A 71 6.71 -1.75 7.65
C LEU A 71 8.08 -2.40 7.89
N MET A 72 8.59 -2.33 9.12
CA MET A 72 9.87 -2.93 9.47
C MET A 72 9.85 -4.45 9.36
N GLN A 73 8.75 -5.09 9.78
CA GLN A 73 8.58 -6.54 9.65
C GLN A 73 8.57 -6.98 8.18
N GLY A 74 7.85 -6.26 7.31
CA GLY A 74 7.81 -6.55 5.88
C GLY A 74 9.18 -6.38 5.22
N TRP A 75 9.89 -5.30 5.56
CA TRP A 75 11.26 -5.09 5.09
C TRP A 75 12.15 -6.28 5.46
N GLN A 76 12.15 -6.69 6.73
CA GLN A 76 12.99 -7.79 7.22
C GLN A 76 12.68 -9.12 6.54
N GLN A 77 11.43 -9.36 6.13
CA GLN A 77 11.03 -10.58 5.41
C GLN A 77 11.42 -10.57 3.93
N ALA A 78 11.57 -9.39 3.34
CA ALA A 78 11.92 -9.20 1.93
C ALA A 78 13.45 -9.05 1.69
N ALA A 79 14.25 -8.96 2.75
CA ALA A 79 15.71 -8.87 2.71
C ALA A 79 16.35 -10.25 2.61
#